data_AF-A0A8C2GH05-F1
#
_entry.id   AF-A0A8C2GH05-F1
#
_cell.length_a   1.000
_cell.length_b   1.000
_cell.length_c   1.000
_cell.angle_alpha   90.00
_cell.angle_beta   90.00
_cell.angle_gamma   90.00
#
_symmetry.space_group_name_H-M   'P 1'
#
loop_
_entity.id
_entity.type
_entity.pdbx_description
1 polymer ?
#
loop_
_entity_poly.entity_id
_entity_poly.type
_entity_poly.pdbx_seq_one_letter_code
_entity_poly.pdbx_strand_id
1 'polypeptide(L)'
;CDLHFDVDSDGRSGQPLFWETFPLLWSGCRMTHGFCQGKVGFEMIEKKKKIFFLLKKIILSMLLSNKKKLVLSGEVELSYGFDGRGRIVTGGKEEAFGEPFTEGDVIGCYAFISESGEATLSFHKNGRSLGAAFHLNSSTLGGRDLFPHVLCKNCSVSVNLDPEAPWHPSPAGFCTLLTLPPGQRTRAPLPTASKSECEVLMMVGLPGSGKTHWAQAHMLQNPRKRYNLLSTNSILNCMRVRKSIKITV
;
A
#
# COMPACT_ATOMS: atom_id res chain seq x y z
N CYS A 1 -4.94 -4.23 -6.12
CA CYS A 1 -5.75 -3.81 -4.97
C CYS A 1 -6.13 -5.05 -4.18
N ASP A 2 -6.44 -4.88 -2.90
CA ASP A 2 -7.05 -5.96 -2.13
C ASP A 2 -8.45 -6.25 -2.68
N LEU A 3 -8.89 -7.51 -2.57
CA LEU A 3 -10.22 -7.91 -3.05
C LEU A 3 -11.36 -7.24 -2.26
N HIS A 4 -11.05 -6.74 -1.06
CA HIS A 4 -11.98 -6.04 -0.17
C HIS A 4 -11.71 -4.52 -0.11
N PHE A 5 -11.13 -3.95 -1.17
CA PHE A 5 -10.98 -2.50 -1.34
C PHE A 5 -11.81 -2.03 -2.54
N ASP A 6 -12.66 -1.03 -2.29
CA ASP A 6 -13.48 -0.38 -3.30
C ASP A 6 -12.76 0.87 -3.81
N VAL A 7 -12.62 0.99 -5.12
CA VAL A 7 -12.04 2.18 -5.77
C VAL A 7 -13.18 2.89 -6.48
N ASP A 8 -13.37 4.17 -6.21
CA ASP A 8 -14.42 4.97 -6.84
C ASP A 8 -14.20 5.07 -8.35
N SER A 9 -15.26 5.41 -9.09
CA SER A 9 -15.23 5.49 -10.56
C SER A 9 -14.22 6.51 -11.11
N ASP A 10 -13.81 7.49 -10.29
CA ASP A 10 -12.79 8.48 -10.63
C ASP A 10 -11.36 7.93 -10.56
N GLY A 11 -11.17 6.73 -9.98
CA GLY A 11 -9.86 6.11 -9.76
C GLY A 11 -8.95 6.84 -8.77
N ARG A 12 -9.48 7.85 -8.05
CA ARG A 12 -8.74 8.75 -7.15
C ARG A 12 -9.17 8.60 -5.71
N SER A 13 -10.37 8.08 -5.46
CA SER A 13 -10.86 7.81 -4.11
C SER A 13 -11.10 6.32 -3.89
N GLY A 14 -11.08 5.88 -2.63
CA GLY A 14 -11.39 4.50 -2.30
C GLY A 14 -11.48 4.22 -0.81
N GLN A 15 -11.95 3.02 -0.49
CA GLN A 15 -12.29 2.63 0.89
C GLN A 15 -12.38 1.11 1.06
N PRO A 16 -12.29 0.59 2.30
CA PRO A 16 -12.57 -0.81 2.57
C PRO A 16 -14.04 -1.15 2.25
N LEU A 17 -14.29 -2.26 1.53
CA LEU A 17 -15.64 -2.69 1.15
C LEU A 17 -16.52 -3.01 2.36
N PHE A 18 -15.97 -3.76 3.31
CA PHE A 18 -16.71 -4.24 4.49
C PHE A 18 -16.46 -3.40 5.74
N TRP A 19 -16.38 -2.07 5.59
CA TRP A 19 -16.06 -1.15 6.68
C TRP A 19 -17.08 -1.19 7.83
N GLU A 20 -18.36 -1.49 7.56
CA GLU A 20 -19.41 -1.65 8.59
C GLU A 20 -19.29 -2.98 9.36
N THR A 21 -19.08 -4.09 8.63
CA THR A 21 -19.07 -5.43 9.22
C THR A 21 -17.71 -5.81 9.82
N PHE A 22 -16.63 -5.38 9.19
CA PHE A 22 -15.25 -5.67 9.57
C PHE A 22 -14.44 -4.37 9.69
N PRO A 23 -14.74 -3.49 10.66
CA PRO A 23 -14.05 -2.21 10.81
C PRO A 23 -12.57 -2.35 11.17
N LEU A 24 -12.15 -3.55 11.61
CA LEU A 24 -10.76 -3.85 11.88
C LEU A 24 -9.97 -4.31 10.66
N LEU A 25 -10.63 -4.56 9.53
CA LEU A 25 -10.01 -5.11 8.33
C LEU A 25 -9.20 -4.03 7.60
N TRP A 26 -7.89 -4.22 7.57
CA TRP A 26 -7.01 -3.42 6.72
C TRP A 26 -7.29 -3.73 5.26
N SER A 27 -7.38 -2.70 4.43
CA SER A 27 -7.62 -2.82 3.00
C SER A 27 -6.89 -1.71 2.25
N GLY A 28 -6.36 -2.01 1.06
CA GLY A 28 -5.59 -1.05 0.30
C GLY A 28 -5.64 -1.20 -1.20
N CYS A 29 -5.10 -0.18 -1.85
CA CYS A 29 -4.93 -0.14 -3.29
C CYS A 29 -3.50 0.31 -3.64
N ARG A 30 -3.09 -0.11 -4.84
CA ARG A 30 -1.81 0.25 -5.44
C ARG A 30 -2.11 1.01 -6.72
N MET A 31 -1.30 2.01 -7.04
CA MET A 31 -1.37 2.64 -8.35
C MET A 31 -1.07 1.63 -9.47
N THR A 32 -1.60 1.91 -10.66
CA THR A 32 -1.49 1.04 -11.84
C THR A 32 -0.12 1.06 -12.48
N HIS A 33 0.73 2.01 -12.12
CA HIS A 33 2.07 2.18 -12.66
C HIS A 33 3.05 2.45 -11.50
N GLY A 34 4.30 2.04 -11.70
CA GLY A 34 5.44 2.33 -10.86
C GLY A 34 6.55 2.98 -11.68
N PHE A 35 7.65 3.31 -11.04
CA PHE A 35 8.83 3.90 -11.68
C PHE A 35 10.11 3.43 -11.00
N CYS A 36 11.21 3.47 -11.73
CA CYS A 36 12.52 3.00 -11.26
C CYS A 36 13.61 4.09 -11.28
N GLN A 37 13.28 5.31 -11.70
CA GLN A 37 14.20 6.45 -11.76
C GLN A 37 13.43 7.77 -11.66
N GLY A 38 14.07 8.81 -11.15
CA GLY A 38 13.53 10.18 -11.12
C GLY A 38 12.85 10.54 -9.81
N LYS A 39 12.14 11.67 -9.81
CA LYS A 39 11.49 12.26 -8.64
C LYS A 39 9.98 12.23 -8.81
N VAL A 40 9.30 11.38 -8.06
CA VAL A 40 7.86 11.20 -8.16
C VAL A 40 7.19 11.41 -6.83
N GLY A 41 6.03 12.05 -6.85
CA GLY A 41 5.19 12.17 -5.67
C GLY A 41 3.70 12.11 -5.98
N PHE A 42 2.94 12.02 -4.90
CA PHE A 42 1.49 12.16 -4.89
C PHE A 42 1.05 12.66 -3.52
N GLU A 43 -0.15 13.22 -3.45
CA GLU A 43 -0.76 13.64 -2.20
C GLU A 43 -1.97 12.79 -1.87
N MET A 44 -2.26 12.61 -0.59
CA MET A 44 -3.52 12.01 -0.16
C MET A 44 -4.13 12.75 1.02
N ILE A 45 -5.43 12.58 1.18
CA ILE A 45 -6.21 13.08 2.31
C ILE A 45 -7.07 11.94 2.86
N GLU A 46 -7.12 11.83 4.19
CA GLU A 46 -8.11 10.99 4.86
C GLU A 46 -9.48 11.66 4.78
N LYS A 47 -10.49 10.92 4.34
CA LYS A 47 -11.90 11.28 4.46
C LYS A 47 -12.55 10.38 5.51
N LYS A 48 -13.26 10.97 6.48
CA LYS A 48 -13.92 10.20 7.55
C LYS A 48 -15.22 9.57 7.07
N LYS A 49 -15.48 8.39 7.61
CA LYS A 49 -16.82 7.80 7.71
C LYS A 49 -17.32 7.86 9.14
N LYS A 50 -18.63 8.05 9.30
CA LYS A 50 -19.34 8.20 10.59
C LYS A 50 -19.49 6.85 11.32
N ILE A 51 -18.39 6.21 11.72
CA ILE A 51 -18.43 5.12 12.71
C ILE A 51 -17.72 5.58 13.98
N PHE A 52 -18.49 5.72 15.04
CA PHE A 52 -18.00 5.97 16.40
C PHE A 52 -17.41 4.67 16.98
N PHE A 53 -16.38 4.80 17.82
CA PHE A 53 -15.77 3.77 18.71
C PHE A 53 -14.55 2.93 18.26
N LEU A 54 -14.05 3.00 17.02
CA LEU A 54 -12.88 2.19 16.62
C LEU A 54 -11.63 3.01 16.27
N LEU A 55 -10.46 2.52 16.71
CA LEU A 55 -9.14 3.06 16.39
C LEU A 55 -8.95 3.11 14.86
N LYS A 56 -8.97 4.32 14.31
CA LYS A 56 -8.62 4.60 12.92
C LYS A 56 -7.11 4.49 12.73
N LYS A 57 -6.68 3.88 11.62
CA LYS A 57 -5.28 3.91 11.21
C LYS A 57 -5.18 3.95 9.70
N ILE A 58 -4.31 4.81 9.21
CA ILE A 58 -3.89 4.89 7.82
C ILE A 58 -2.40 4.61 7.78
N ILE A 59 -1.99 3.83 6.77
CA ILE A 59 -0.60 3.63 6.40
C ILE A 59 -0.47 4.02 4.94
N LEU A 60 0.29 5.09 4.70
CA LEU A 60 0.79 5.47 3.39
C LEU A 60 2.04 4.65 3.10
N SER A 61 2.22 4.19 1.86
CA SER A 61 3.37 3.34 1.57
C SER A 61 3.84 3.41 0.13
N MET A 62 5.12 3.10 -0.05
CA MET A 62 5.76 2.79 -1.31
C MET A 62 6.13 1.30 -1.31
N LEU A 63 5.74 0.57 -2.35
CA LEU A 63 5.98 -0.88 -2.49
C LEU A 63 6.88 -1.20 -3.67
N LEU A 64 7.83 -2.12 -3.49
CA LEU A 64 8.68 -2.63 -4.58
C LEU A 64 7.95 -3.63 -5.51
N SER A 65 8.21 -3.51 -6.81
CA SER A 65 7.58 -4.20 -7.96
C SER A 65 7.42 -5.72 -7.82
N ASN A 66 8.41 -6.43 -7.25
CA ASN A 66 8.41 -7.90 -7.21
C ASN A 66 7.46 -8.53 -6.18
N LYS A 67 6.72 -7.73 -5.41
CA LYS A 67 5.86 -8.26 -4.36
C LYS A 67 4.44 -8.43 -4.88
N LYS A 68 4.22 -9.67 -5.34
CA LYS A 68 3.05 -10.21 -6.06
C LYS A 68 1.70 -10.06 -5.35
N LYS A 69 1.69 -9.62 -4.09
CA LYS A 69 0.49 -9.53 -3.25
C LYS A 69 0.57 -8.26 -2.40
N LEU A 70 -0.54 -7.52 -2.30
CA LEU A 70 -0.76 -6.60 -1.19
C LEU A 70 -0.74 -7.46 0.08
N VAL A 71 0.38 -7.48 0.78
CA VAL A 71 0.44 -8.12 2.08
C VAL A 71 0.48 -7.00 3.09
N LEU A 72 -0.57 -7.00 3.89
CA LEU A 72 -0.97 -5.93 4.77
C LEU A 72 0.10 -5.67 5.82
N SER A 73 0.19 -4.41 6.27
CA SER A 73 0.94 -3.99 7.46
C SER A 73 2.46 -3.90 7.34
N GLY A 74 3.03 -3.74 6.14
CA GLY A 74 4.48 -3.53 5.99
C GLY A 74 5.33 -4.72 6.44
N GLU A 75 4.73 -5.90 6.69
CA GLU A 75 5.40 -7.18 7.00
C GLU A 75 6.17 -7.73 5.82
N VAL A 76 5.90 -7.13 4.68
CA VAL A 76 6.64 -7.28 3.48
C VAL A 76 8.01 -6.60 3.66
N GLU A 77 9.08 -7.39 3.69
CA GLU A 77 10.50 -6.95 3.79
C GLU A 77 10.90 -5.78 2.87
N LEU A 78 10.08 -5.46 1.85
CA LEU A 78 10.35 -4.45 0.82
C LEU A 78 9.13 -3.52 0.65
N SER A 79 8.55 -3.13 1.78
CA SER A 79 7.48 -2.15 1.91
C SER A 79 7.95 -1.05 2.83
N TYR A 80 7.68 0.20 2.46
CA TYR A 80 8.09 1.37 3.22
C TYR A 80 6.87 2.24 3.41
N GLY A 81 6.48 2.51 4.65
CA GLY A 81 5.29 3.30 4.90
C GLY A 81 5.41 4.29 6.05
N PHE A 82 4.47 5.21 6.09
CA PHE A 82 4.28 6.21 7.12
C PHE A 82 2.84 6.10 7.64
N ASP A 83 2.68 5.94 8.95
CA ASP A 83 1.38 5.75 9.60
C ASP A 83 0.88 7.04 10.28
N GLY A 84 -0.44 7.11 10.51
CA GLY A 84 -1.10 8.25 11.15
C GLY A 84 -0.60 8.61 12.56
N ARG A 85 0.23 7.77 13.18
CA ARG A 85 0.81 8.02 14.51
C ARG A 85 2.17 8.73 14.45
N GLY A 86 2.61 9.15 13.27
CA GLY A 86 3.94 9.76 13.13
C GLY A 86 5.03 8.70 13.23
N ARG A 87 4.87 7.60 12.49
CA ARG A 87 5.83 6.48 12.53
C ARG A 87 6.04 5.91 11.14
N ILE A 88 7.27 5.56 10.86
CA ILE A 88 7.63 4.84 9.65
C ILE A 88 7.62 3.34 9.90
N VAL A 89 7.23 2.57 8.89
CA VAL A 89 7.01 1.12 8.98
C VAL A 89 7.68 0.40 7.82
N THR A 90 8.55 -0.56 8.12
CA THR A 90 9.19 -1.42 7.11
C THR A 90 9.55 -2.79 7.69
N GLY A 91 9.33 -3.86 6.92
CA GLY A 91 9.62 -5.25 7.36
C GLY A 91 8.97 -5.63 8.70
N GLY A 92 7.80 -5.07 9.02
CA GLY A 92 7.09 -5.28 10.29
C GLY A 92 7.65 -4.49 11.49
N LYS A 93 8.72 -3.71 11.30
CA LYS A 93 9.29 -2.81 12.32
C LYS A 93 8.66 -1.43 12.20
N GLU A 94 8.49 -0.75 13.34
CA GLU A 94 7.92 0.59 13.44
C GLU A 94 8.91 1.50 14.18
N GLU A 95 9.18 2.68 13.64
CA GLU A 95 10.10 3.67 14.22
C GLU A 95 9.43 5.05 14.26
N ALA A 96 9.73 5.85 15.29
CA ALA A 96 9.19 7.21 15.41
C ALA A 96 9.72 8.09 14.28
N PHE A 97 8.84 8.86 13.63
CA PHE A 97 9.21 9.73 12.52
C PHE A 97 8.22 10.87 12.34
N GLY A 98 8.72 12.07 12.01
CA GLY A 98 7.86 13.21 11.73
C GLY A 98 6.87 13.48 12.87
N GLU A 99 5.59 13.64 12.51
CA GLU A 99 4.52 13.92 13.47
C GLU A 99 3.23 13.18 13.11
N PRO A 100 2.31 12.97 14.07
CA PRO A 100 0.99 12.40 13.79
C PRO A 100 0.16 13.25 12.82
N PHE A 101 -0.76 12.60 12.11
CA PHE A 101 -1.72 13.28 11.24
C PHE A 101 -3.12 12.71 11.40
N THR A 102 -4.10 13.52 11.07
CA THR A 102 -5.53 13.21 11.23
C THR A 102 -6.33 13.56 9.99
N GLU A 103 -7.64 13.35 10.06
CA GLU A 103 -8.58 13.80 9.04
C GLU A 103 -8.36 15.27 8.65
N GLY A 104 -8.42 15.54 7.35
CA GLY A 104 -8.20 16.88 6.80
C GLY A 104 -6.73 17.21 6.51
N ASP A 105 -5.78 16.53 7.15
CA ASP A 105 -4.36 16.70 6.81
C ASP A 105 -4.06 16.11 5.43
N VAL A 106 -3.34 16.88 4.61
CA VAL A 106 -2.81 16.42 3.33
C VAL A 106 -1.42 15.85 3.54
N ILE A 107 -1.25 14.59 3.16
CA ILE A 107 0.04 13.90 3.25
C ILE A 107 0.62 13.72 1.85
N GLY A 108 1.75 14.39 1.61
CA GLY A 108 2.56 14.21 0.41
C GLY A 108 3.53 13.06 0.60
N CYS A 109 3.58 12.14 -0.36
CA CYS A 109 4.53 11.03 -0.39
C CYS A 109 5.45 11.21 -1.60
N TYR A 110 6.75 11.30 -1.34
CA TYR A 110 7.74 11.63 -2.35
C TYR A 110 8.85 10.58 -2.36
N ALA A 111 9.27 10.22 -3.55
CA ALA A 111 10.28 9.21 -3.78
C ALA A 111 11.22 9.68 -4.89
N PHE A 112 12.50 9.80 -4.56
CA PHE A 112 13.57 10.07 -5.50
C PHE A 112 14.36 8.78 -5.70
N ILE A 113 14.58 8.37 -6.95
CA ILE A 113 15.47 7.28 -7.31
C ILE A 113 16.55 7.84 -8.25
N SER A 114 17.82 7.73 -7.85
CA SER A 114 18.97 8.15 -8.64
C SER A 114 19.22 7.20 -9.81
N GLU A 115 20.07 7.64 -10.76
CA GLU A 115 20.52 6.78 -11.86
C GLU A 115 21.38 5.60 -11.37
N SER A 116 22.06 5.76 -10.24
CA SER A 116 22.81 4.69 -9.56
C SER A 116 21.91 3.68 -8.82
N GLY A 117 20.59 3.90 -8.80
CA GLY A 117 19.61 3.03 -8.17
C GLY A 117 19.45 3.23 -6.66
N GLU A 118 20.03 4.28 -6.09
CA GLU A 118 19.78 4.68 -4.71
C GLU A 118 18.46 5.42 -4.63
N ALA A 119 17.66 5.17 -3.60
CA ALA A 119 16.37 5.81 -3.44
C ALA A 119 16.22 6.49 -2.08
N THR A 120 15.55 7.63 -2.06
CA THR A 120 15.15 8.33 -0.83
C THR A 120 13.64 8.54 -0.84
N LEU A 121 12.98 8.12 0.23
CA LEU A 121 11.55 8.33 0.46
C LEU A 121 11.37 9.41 1.53
N SER A 122 10.53 10.39 1.26
CA SER A 122 10.21 11.48 2.17
C SER A 122 8.71 11.73 2.23
N PHE A 123 8.28 12.33 3.34
CA PHE A 123 6.88 12.65 3.59
C PHE A 123 6.71 14.13 3.91
N HIS A 124 5.58 14.68 3.51
CA HIS A 124 5.17 16.05 3.81
C HIS A 124 3.80 16.03 4.47
N LYS A 125 3.56 16.97 5.38
CA LYS A 125 2.25 17.24 5.98
C LYS A 125 1.85 18.67 5.68
N ASN A 126 0.70 18.86 5.03
CA ASN A 126 0.15 20.18 4.69
C ASN A 126 1.18 21.07 3.96
N GLY A 127 1.92 20.48 3.01
CA GLY A 127 3.01 21.13 2.27
C GLY A 127 4.36 21.20 3.00
N ARG A 128 4.39 21.06 4.34
CA ARG A 128 5.63 21.11 5.13
C ARG A 128 6.37 19.77 5.09
N SER A 129 7.66 19.80 4.80
CA SER A 129 8.50 18.59 4.84
C SER A 129 8.63 18.03 6.25
N LEU A 130 8.46 16.70 6.38
CA LEU A 130 8.75 15.93 7.60
C LEU A 130 10.16 15.32 7.56
N GLY A 131 10.89 15.49 6.45
CA GLY A 131 12.23 14.92 6.24
C GLY A 131 12.24 13.61 5.44
N ALA A 132 13.45 13.07 5.24
CA ALA A 132 13.66 11.78 4.62
C ALA A 132 13.41 10.66 5.64
N ALA A 133 12.50 9.74 5.29
CA ALA A 133 12.10 8.62 6.13
C ALA A 133 12.90 7.36 5.84
N PHE A 134 13.25 7.11 4.57
CA PHE A 134 13.96 5.91 4.17
C PHE A 134 15.04 6.24 3.16
N HIS A 135 16.20 5.61 3.34
CA HIS A 135 17.29 5.59 2.37
C HIS A 135 17.53 4.14 1.93
N LEU A 136 17.39 3.89 0.64
CA LEU A 136 17.55 2.59 0.01
C LEU A 136 18.80 2.62 -0.84
N ASN A 137 19.71 1.69 -0.60
CA ASN A 137 20.86 1.50 -1.49
C ASN A 137 20.46 0.77 -2.77
N SER A 138 21.33 0.82 -3.78
CA SER A 138 21.13 0.18 -5.08
C SER A 138 20.88 -1.33 -4.98
N SER A 139 21.49 -2.02 -4.01
CA SER A 139 21.26 -3.45 -3.77
C SER A 139 19.85 -3.77 -3.24
N THR A 140 19.29 -2.88 -2.42
CA THR A 140 17.94 -3.01 -1.86
C THR A 140 16.90 -2.77 -2.93
N LEU A 141 17.07 -1.74 -3.77
CA LEU A 141 16.14 -1.49 -4.86
C LEU A 141 16.29 -2.55 -5.95
N GLY A 142 17.53 -2.89 -6.32
CA GLY A 142 17.86 -3.92 -7.32
C GLY A 142 17.25 -3.62 -8.70
N GLY A 143 17.17 -2.34 -9.07
CA GLY A 143 16.54 -1.89 -10.32
C GLY A 143 15.02 -2.11 -10.40
N ARG A 144 14.37 -2.47 -9.28
CA ARG A 144 12.93 -2.72 -9.24
C ARG A 144 12.15 -1.41 -9.13
N ASP A 145 10.97 -1.37 -9.74
CA ASP A 145 10.11 -0.20 -9.64
C ASP A 145 9.51 -0.03 -8.24
N LEU A 146 9.29 1.22 -7.86
CA LEU A 146 8.45 1.61 -6.75
C LEU A 146 7.03 1.90 -7.26
N PHE A 147 6.05 1.30 -6.58
CA PHE A 147 4.64 1.50 -6.80
C PHE A 147 4.02 2.21 -5.58
N PRO A 148 3.45 3.41 -5.77
CA PRO A 148 2.65 4.06 -4.74
C PRO A 148 1.49 3.18 -4.25
N HIS A 149 1.26 3.21 -2.95
CA HIS A 149 0.29 2.36 -2.29
C HIS A 149 -0.36 3.06 -1.08
N VAL A 150 -1.68 2.90 -0.96
CA VAL A 150 -2.44 3.39 0.18
C VAL A 150 -3.08 2.21 0.88
N LEU A 151 -2.88 2.12 2.19
CA LEU A 151 -3.50 1.13 3.05
C LEU A 151 -4.30 1.85 4.14
N CYS A 152 -5.57 1.54 4.27
CA CYS A 152 -6.43 2.18 5.24
C CYS A 152 -7.30 1.19 6.00
N LYS A 153 -7.83 1.66 7.13
CA LYS A 153 -8.70 0.90 8.01
C LYS A 153 -9.70 1.86 8.63
N ASN A 154 -10.98 1.55 8.43
CA ASN A 154 -12.11 2.34 8.95
C ASN A 154 -12.11 3.82 8.50
N CYS A 155 -11.62 4.10 7.29
CA CYS A 155 -11.68 5.43 6.68
C CYS A 155 -11.63 5.32 5.16
N SER A 156 -12.09 6.35 4.47
CA SER A 156 -11.87 6.51 3.04
C SER A 156 -10.65 7.38 2.79
N VAL A 157 -10.06 7.23 1.62
CA VAL A 157 -8.87 7.97 1.19
C VAL A 157 -9.14 8.58 -0.18
N SER A 158 -8.59 9.76 -0.40
CA SER A 158 -8.58 10.40 -1.71
C SER A 158 -7.16 10.78 -2.04
N VAL A 159 -6.74 10.48 -3.26
CA VAL A 159 -5.40 10.72 -3.76
C VAL A 159 -5.47 11.78 -4.84
N ASN A 160 -4.57 12.76 -4.76
CA ASN A 160 -4.37 13.73 -5.81
C ASN A 160 -3.19 13.30 -6.69
N LEU A 161 -3.47 13.13 -7.97
CA LEU A 161 -2.50 12.80 -9.03
C LEU A 161 -2.42 13.90 -10.10
N ASP A 162 -3.22 14.96 -9.94
CA ASP A 162 -3.32 16.05 -10.89
C ASP A 162 -2.09 16.96 -10.77
N PRO A 163 -1.23 17.03 -11.82
CA PRO A 163 -0.06 17.89 -11.78
C PRO A 163 -0.42 19.37 -11.83
N GLU A 164 -1.59 19.73 -12.36
CA GLU A 164 -2.00 21.13 -12.55
C GLU A 164 -2.75 21.69 -11.33
N ALA A 165 -3.29 20.80 -10.48
CA ALA A 165 -4.08 21.17 -9.32
C ALA A 165 -3.64 20.42 -8.04
N PRO A 166 -2.36 20.50 -7.62
CA PRO A 166 -1.94 19.91 -6.36
C PRO A 166 -2.60 20.65 -5.17
N TRP A 167 -2.82 19.94 -4.06
CA TRP A 167 -3.36 20.56 -2.84
C TRP A 167 -2.31 21.43 -2.14
N HIS A 168 -1.04 21.04 -2.21
CA HIS A 168 0.09 21.88 -1.83
C HIS A 168 1.18 21.92 -2.90
N PRO A 169 2.01 22.98 -2.95
CA PRO A 169 3.13 23.03 -3.87
C PRO A 169 4.04 21.80 -3.75
N SER A 170 4.25 21.11 -4.86
CA SER A 170 5.17 19.97 -4.92
C SER A 170 6.62 20.42 -4.66
N PRO A 171 7.45 19.61 -3.98
CA PRO A 171 8.85 19.92 -3.78
C PRO A 171 9.60 20.06 -5.12
N ALA A 172 10.67 20.85 -5.13
CA ALA A 172 11.39 21.18 -6.35
C ALA A 172 11.85 19.93 -7.15
N GLY A 173 11.39 19.87 -8.40
CA GLY A 173 11.73 18.80 -9.35
C GLY A 173 10.95 17.50 -9.15
N PHE A 174 10.01 17.41 -8.20
CA PHE A 174 9.08 16.29 -8.11
C PHE A 174 7.92 16.48 -9.08
N CYS A 175 7.45 15.38 -9.63
CA CYS A 175 6.34 15.34 -10.57
C CYS A 175 5.36 14.23 -10.18
N THR A 176 4.14 14.26 -10.71
CA THR A 176 3.20 13.15 -10.47
C THR A 176 3.52 11.99 -11.39
N LEU A 177 3.13 10.78 -10.98
CA LEU A 177 3.36 9.57 -11.76
C LEU A 177 2.68 9.61 -13.15
N LEU A 178 1.66 10.46 -13.34
CA LEU A 178 1.01 10.69 -14.62
C LEU A 178 1.86 11.52 -15.60
N THR A 179 2.68 12.43 -15.08
CA THR A 179 3.56 13.31 -15.89
C THR A 179 4.87 12.67 -16.30
N LEU A 180 5.27 11.57 -15.64
CA LEU A 180 6.46 10.84 -16.07
C LEU A 180 6.32 10.34 -17.51
N PRO A 181 7.39 10.39 -18.33
CA PRO A 181 7.39 9.82 -19.67
C PRO A 181 6.97 8.34 -19.68
N PRO A 182 6.28 7.85 -20.72
CA PRO A 182 5.90 6.43 -20.82
C PRO A 182 7.06 5.45 -20.61
N GLY A 183 8.26 5.77 -21.10
CA GLY A 183 9.45 4.93 -20.93
C GLY A 183 10.01 4.85 -19.51
N GLN A 184 9.59 5.74 -18.60
CA GLN A 184 9.99 5.76 -17.19
C GLN A 184 8.91 5.19 -16.26
N ARG A 185 7.82 4.66 -16.83
CA ARG A 185 6.69 4.10 -16.09
C ARG A 185 6.53 2.63 -16.40
N THR A 186 6.56 1.81 -15.36
CA THR A 186 6.30 0.37 -15.48
C THR A 186 4.87 0.08 -15.08
N ARG A 187 4.08 -0.46 -16.00
CA ARG A 187 2.69 -0.82 -15.73
C ARG A 187 2.61 -2.06 -14.85
N ALA A 188 1.73 -2.03 -13.86
CA ALA A 188 1.35 -3.20 -13.09
C ALA A 188 0.75 -4.27 -14.00
N PRO A 189 0.88 -5.57 -13.65
CA PRO A 189 0.34 -6.63 -14.49
C PRO A 189 -1.17 -6.51 -14.61
N LEU A 190 -1.67 -6.62 -15.84
CA LEU A 190 -3.07 -6.49 -16.16
C LEU A 190 -3.92 -7.58 -15.48
N PRO A 191 -5.20 -7.29 -15.19
CA PRO A 191 -6.16 -8.36 -15.00
C PRO A 191 -6.27 -9.21 -16.28
N THR A 192 -6.85 -10.39 -16.15
CA THR A 192 -7.22 -11.22 -17.31
C THR A 192 -8.15 -10.45 -18.25
N ALA A 193 -8.09 -10.76 -19.54
CA ALA A 193 -8.83 -10.00 -20.56
C ALA A 193 -10.33 -10.22 -20.43
N SER A 194 -10.74 -11.39 -19.97
CA SER A 194 -12.13 -11.79 -19.81
C SER A 194 -12.41 -12.40 -18.44
N LYS A 195 -13.67 -12.33 -18.00
CA LYS A 195 -14.13 -13.04 -16.80
C LYS A 195 -14.07 -14.56 -16.95
N SER A 196 -14.15 -15.08 -18.18
CA SER A 196 -14.03 -16.51 -18.48
C SER A 196 -12.63 -17.07 -18.25
N GLU A 197 -11.60 -16.21 -18.25
CA GLU A 197 -10.22 -16.59 -17.89
C GLU A 197 -9.96 -16.56 -16.38
N CYS A 198 -10.90 -16.03 -15.58
CA CYS A 198 -10.77 -16.05 -14.13
C CYS A 198 -11.04 -17.45 -13.58
N GLU A 199 -10.15 -17.91 -12.72
CA GLU A 199 -10.27 -19.22 -12.07
C GLU A 199 -10.58 -19.05 -10.58
N VAL A 200 -11.57 -19.78 -10.10
CA VAL A 200 -11.92 -19.89 -8.68
C VAL A 200 -11.83 -21.36 -8.28
N LEU A 201 -10.91 -21.67 -7.37
CA LEU A 201 -10.72 -23.01 -6.84
C LEU A 201 -11.25 -23.06 -5.41
N MET A 202 -12.35 -23.80 -5.21
CA MET A 202 -12.95 -23.99 -3.89
C MET A 202 -12.49 -25.33 -3.30
N MET A 203 -11.76 -25.27 -2.19
CA MET A 203 -11.26 -26.46 -1.51
C MET A 203 -12.34 -27.04 -0.58
N VAL A 204 -12.79 -28.27 -0.83
CA VAL A 204 -13.78 -28.99 -0.01
C VAL A 204 -13.15 -30.25 0.60
N GLY A 205 -13.44 -30.53 1.88
CA GLY A 205 -12.90 -31.70 2.58
C GLY A 205 -12.87 -31.54 4.10
N LEU A 206 -12.66 -32.65 4.81
CA LEU A 206 -12.66 -32.70 6.28
C LEU A 206 -11.55 -31.84 6.92
N PRO A 207 -11.72 -31.37 8.17
CA PRO A 207 -10.62 -30.76 8.92
C PRO A 207 -9.37 -31.64 8.92
N GLY A 208 -8.18 -31.04 8.76
CA GLY A 208 -6.92 -31.78 8.70
C GLY A 208 -6.61 -32.49 7.38
N SER A 209 -7.51 -32.51 6.39
CA SER A 209 -7.32 -33.22 5.11
C SER A 209 -6.30 -32.59 4.13
N GLY A 210 -5.46 -31.65 4.59
CA GLY A 210 -4.42 -31.04 3.75
C GLY A 210 -4.88 -29.96 2.75
N LYS A 211 -6.13 -29.49 2.78
CA LYS A 211 -6.66 -28.48 1.83
C LYS A 211 -5.77 -27.25 1.66
N THR A 212 -5.38 -26.63 2.76
CA THR A 212 -4.52 -25.42 2.75
C THR A 212 -3.14 -25.73 2.18
N HIS A 213 -2.59 -26.90 2.52
CA HIS A 213 -1.30 -27.34 2.01
C HIS A 213 -1.35 -27.53 0.49
N TRP A 214 -2.39 -28.20 -0.02
CA TRP A 214 -2.60 -28.36 -1.46
C TRP A 214 -2.75 -27.00 -2.16
N ALA A 215 -3.57 -26.10 -1.62
CA ALA A 215 -3.78 -24.78 -2.22
C ALA A 215 -2.46 -23.99 -2.29
N GLN A 216 -1.67 -23.99 -1.22
CA GLN A 216 -0.36 -23.34 -1.19
C GLN A 216 0.62 -23.97 -2.20
N ALA A 217 0.67 -25.31 -2.28
CA ALA A 217 1.50 -26.01 -3.26
C ALA A 217 1.09 -25.68 -4.70
N HIS A 218 -0.21 -25.66 -4.99
CA HIS A 218 -0.76 -25.30 -6.30
C HIS A 218 -0.40 -23.85 -6.69
N MET A 219 -0.43 -22.92 -5.73
CA MET A 219 0.00 -21.54 -5.95
C MET A 219 1.49 -21.42 -6.29
N LEU A 220 2.34 -22.21 -5.62
CA LEU A 220 3.78 -22.25 -5.87
C LEU A 220 4.11 -22.85 -7.24
N GLN A 221 3.35 -23.87 -7.67
CA GLN A 221 3.48 -24.48 -9.00
C GLN A 221 2.96 -23.58 -10.12
N ASN A 222 2.04 -22.65 -9.82
CA ASN A 222 1.40 -21.77 -10.79
C ASN A 222 1.66 -20.26 -10.50
N PRO A 223 2.93 -19.82 -10.46
CA PRO A 223 3.27 -18.45 -10.03
C PRO A 223 2.74 -17.37 -10.97
N ARG A 224 2.48 -17.71 -12.25
CA ARG A 224 1.91 -16.80 -13.26
C ARG A 224 0.42 -16.52 -13.04
N LYS A 225 -0.32 -17.46 -12.44
CA LYS A 225 -1.77 -17.36 -12.18
C LYS A 225 -2.11 -16.38 -11.06
N ARG A 226 -1.15 -16.08 -10.17
CA ARG A 226 -1.29 -15.07 -9.10
C ARG A 226 -2.55 -15.27 -8.23
N TYR A 227 -2.85 -16.51 -7.87
CA TYR A 227 -4.01 -16.81 -7.02
C TYR A 227 -3.97 -16.05 -5.69
N ASN A 228 -5.15 -15.66 -5.22
CA ASN A 228 -5.35 -15.14 -3.87
C ASN A 228 -5.94 -16.25 -3.01
N LEU A 229 -5.17 -16.72 -2.02
CA LEU A 229 -5.69 -17.64 -1.02
C LEU A 229 -6.66 -16.89 -0.09
N LEU A 230 -7.93 -17.30 -0.15
CA LEU A 230 -8.99 -16.82 0.73
C LEU A 230 -9.22 -17.86 1.83
N SER A 231 -9.05 -17.46 3.08
CA SER A 231 -9.32 -18.29 4.25
C SER A 231 -9.62 -17.41 5.46
N THR A 232 -10.29 -17.97 6.47
CA THR A 232 -10.52 -17.27 7.74
C THR A 232 -9.22 -16.77 8.35
N ASN A 233 -8.15 -17.59 8.32
CA ASN A 233 -6.83 -17.19 8.82
C ASN A 233 -6.23 -16.03 8.04
N SER A 234 -6.41 -16.01 6.71
CA SER A 234 -5.95 -14.90 5.87
C SER A 234 -6.61 -13.59 6.31
N ILE A 235 -7.95 -13.58 6.48
CA ILE A 235 -8.70 -12.38 6.89
C ILE A 235 -8.39 -11.99 8.34
N LEU A 236 -8.25 -12.95 9.25
CA LEU A 236 -7.89 -12.67 10.65
C LEU A 236 -6.51 -12.01 10.76
N ASN A 237 -5.53 -12.43 9.95
CA ASN A 237 -4.24 -11.76 9.88
C ASN A 237 -4.37 -10.30 9.41
N CYS A 238 -5.29 -10.03 8.47
CA CYS A 238 -5.64 -8.67 8.02
C CYS A 238 -6.26 -7.79 9.11
N MET A 239 -6.73 -8.37 10.23
CA MET A 239 -7.39 -7.66 11.32
C MET A 239 -6.52 -7.50 12.56
N ARG A 240 -5.32 -8.11 12.58
CA ARG A 240 -4.43 -8.10 13.75
C ARG A 240 -4.12 -6.68 14.22
N VAL A 241 -4.33 -6.44 15.51
CA VAL A 241 -3.95 -5.20 16.19
C VAL A 241 -2.60 -5.43 16.86
N ARG A 242 -1.54 -4.78 16.37
CA ARG A 242 -0.26 -4.75 17.07
C ARG A 242 -0.41 -3.92 18.34
N LYS A 243 -0.46 -4.57 19.50
CA LYS A 243 -0.21 -3.94 20.79
C LYS A 243 1.29 -4.04 21.05
N SER A 244 1.99 -2.91 21.12
CA SER A 244 3.31 -2.85 21.75
C SER A 244 3.10 -2.97 23.25
N ILE A 245 2.87 -4.18 23.75
CA ILE A 245 2.90 -4.43 25.20
C ILE A 245 4.37 -4.49 25.57
N LYS A 246 4.93 -3.35 26.01
CA LYS A 246 6.13 -3.37 26.85
C LYS A 246 5.67 -3.97 28.17
N ILE A 247 5.90 -5.27 28.36
CA ILE A 247 5.91 -5.84 29.70
C ILE A 247 7.23 -5.36 30.29
N THR A 248 7.20 -4.25 31.02
CA THR A 248 8.27 -3.90 31.93
C THR A 248 8.11 -4.83 33.12
N VAL A 249 9.02 -5.80 33.25
CA VAL A 249 9.18 -6.60 34.47
C VAL A 249 9.98 -5.78 35.46
#